data_AF-G8JYM4-F1
#
_entry.id   AF-G8JYM4-F1
#
_cell.length_a   1.000
_cell.length_b   1.000
_cell.length_c   1.000
_cell.angle_alpha   90.00
_cell.angle_beta   90.00
_cell.angle_gamma   90.00
#
_symmetry.space_group_name_H-M   'P 1'
#
loop_
_entity.id
_entity.type
_entity.pdbx_description
1 polymer ?
#
loop_
_entity_poly.entity_id
_entity_poly.type
_entity_poly.pdbx_seq_one_letter_code
_entity_poly.pdbx_strand_id
1 'polypeptide(L)'
;MAGRKHAGFKENLEADERRRSSLFQGLTGRRGADVSGKAGTTPDMRGMLLAAYGPGTRGGVNTAAAARDLGVSRRTVERWVAAEGRQRISKPKAETLSKLTTKSRQAATTQQGRRAAIKAVRESKQGKSIAKYGARVQIKGRQGVAGGGGFYIRNRSIQIPPDQSGMSPSDVESMWSAYERGGDKALSKWLSGYASDRYVDGWTFESIDNISIDPV
;
A
#
# COMPACT_ATOMS: atom_id res chain seq x y z
N MET A 1 33.25 -13.69 -14.73
CA MET A 1 32.30 -12.75 -14.09
C MET A 1 31.29 -13.56 -13.31
N ALA A 2 31.19 -13.33 -12.00
CA ALA A 2 30.41 -14.15 -11.09
C ALA A 2 28.90 -14.06 -11.37
N GLY A 3 28.26 -15.23 -11.37
CA GLY A 3 26.87 -15.44 -11.78
C GLY A 3 25.87 -14.65 -10.95
N ARG A 4 24.92 -14.03 -11.65
CA ARG A 4 23.69 -13.52 -11.08
C ARG A 4 22.88 -14.75 -10.63
N LYS A 5 22.99 -15.13 -9.35
CA LYS A 5 22.09 -16.14 -8.75
C LYS A 5 20.67 -15.63 -8.98
N HIS A 6 19.89 -16.32 -9.81
CA HIS A 6 18.47 -16.08 -9.92
C HIS A 6 17.88 -16.21 -8.52
N ALA A 7 17.34 -15.11 -7.98
CA ALA A 7 16.63 -15.12 -6.71
C ALA A 7 15.59 -16.24 -6.76
N GLY A 8 15.54 -17.07 -5.71
CA GLY A 8 14.66 -18.22 -5.67
C GLY A 8 13.19 -17.78 -5.80
N PHE A 9 12.31 -18.64 -6.33
CA PHE A 9 10.88 -18.35 -6.46
C PHE A 9 10.25 -17.79 -5.18
N LYS A 10 10.65 -18.32 -4.02
CA LYS A 10 10.21 -17.85 -2.70
C LYS A 10 10.68 -16.42 -2.38
N GLU A 11 11.92 -16.08 -2.70
CA GLU A 11 12.48 -14.73 -2.47
C GLU A 11 11.75 -13.69 -3.34
N ASN A 12 11.42 -14.04 -4.58
CA ASN A 12 10.63 -13.16 -5.47
C ASN A 12 9.21 -12.96 -4.94
N LEU A 13 8.57 -14.01 -4.41
CA LEU A 13 7.24 -13.91 -3.81
C LEU A 13 7.24 -13.03 -2.56
N GLU A 14 8.23 -13.17 -1.68
CA GLU A 14 8.37 -12.34 -0.48
C GLU A 14 8.67 -10.87 -0.82
N ALA A 15 9.51 -10.63 -1.83
CA ALA A 15 9.77 -9.29 -2.34
C ALA A 15 8.49 -8.64 -2.90
N ASP A 16 7.68 -9.41 -3.63
CA ASP A 16 6.39 -8.97 -4.15
C ASP A 16 5.37 -8.67 -3.04
N GLU A 17 5.33 -9.48 -1.99
CA GLU A 17 4.46 -9.26 -0.83
C GLU A 17 4.84 -8.03 -0.01
N ARG A 18 6.14 -7.83 0.25
CA ARG A 18 6.66 -6.65 0.95
C ARG A 18 6.40 -5.39 0.16
N ARG A 19 6.64 -5.42 -1.16
CA ARG A 19 6.34 -4.31 -2.07
C ARG A 19 4.85 -3.98 -2.07
N ARG A 20 3.98 -4.99 -2.21
CA ARG A 20 2.51 -4.79 -2.18
C ARG A 20 2.05 -4.14 -0.88
N SER A 21 2.56 -4.62 0.25
CA SER A 21 2.21 -4.07 1.56
C SER A 21 2.68 -2.63 1.70
N SER A 22 3.91 -2.34 1.31
CA SER A 22 4.50 -1.00 1.39
C SER A 22 3.77 0.01 0.51
N LEU A 23 3.47 -0.38 -0.74
CA LEU A 23 2.69 0.44 -1.68
C LEU A 23 1.26 0.66 -1.18
N PHE A 24 0.56 -0.40 -0.78
CA PHE A 24 -0.81 -0.28 -0.29
C PHE A 24 -0.89 0.64 0.93
N GLN A 25 -0.03 0.44 1.93
CA GLN A 25 -0.01 1.28 3.13
C GLN A 25 0.34 2.74 2.81
N GLY A 26 1.32 2.96 1.94
CA GLY A 26 1.77 4.30 1.54
C GLY A 26 0.72 5.08 0.75
N LEU A 27 0.11 4.44 -0.25
CA LEU A 27 -0.91 5.08 -1.10
C LEU A 27 -2.22 5.32 -0.37
N THR A 28 -2.59 4.43 0.55
CA THR A 28 -3.90 4.49 1.21
C THR A 28 -3.88 5.18 2.58
N GLY A 29 -2.69 5.49 3.09
CA GLY A 29 -2.49 5.98 4.46
C GLY A 29 -2.80 4.94 5.55
N ARG A 30 -3.15 3.70 5.18
CA ARG A 30 -3.51 2.61 6.11
C ARG A 30 -2.27 1.96 6.71
N ARG A 31 -1.48 2.73 7.46
CA ARG A 31 -0.25 2.24 8.11
C ARG A 31 -0.55 1.03 9.00
N GLY A 32 0.23 -0.04 8.83
CA GLY A 32 0.04 -1.31 9.53
C GLY A 32 -1.05 -2.21 8.93
N ALA A 33 -1.58 -1.91 7.75
CA ALA A 33 -2.50 -2.82 7.06
C ALA A 33 -1.77 -4.06 6.53
N ASP A 34 -2.39 -5.22 6.73
CA ASP A 34 -1.91 -6.51 6.24
C ASP A 34 -2.69 -6.93 4.99
N VAL A 35 -1.99 -6.99 3.85
CA VAL A 35 -2.50 -7.41 2.53
C VAL A 35 -1.80 -8.68 2.03
N SER A 36 -1.17 -9.43 2.94
CA SER A 36 -0.48 -10.69 2.64
C SER A 36 -1.48 -11.78 2.22
N GLY A 37 -2.66 -11.81 2.85
CA GLY A 37 -3.59 -12.92 2.73
C GLY A 37 -3.11 -14.18 3.46
N LYS A 38 -2.29 -14.04 4.50
CA LYS A 38 -1.81 -15.15 5.32
C LYS A 38 -2.35 -15.04 6.73
N ALA A 39 -3.18 -16.02 7.12
CA ALA A 39 -3.49 -16.26 8.52
C ALA A 39 -2.37 -17.15 9.09
N GLY A 40 -1.28 -16.53 9.57
CA GLY A 40 -0.22 -17.26 10.26
C GLY A 40 -0.69 -17.88 11.58
N THR A 41 0.22 -18.46 12.37
CA THR A 41 -0.10 -18.99 13.70
C THR A 41 -0.65 -17.92 14.63
N THR A 42 -0.27 -16.65 14.44
CA THR A 42 -0.83 -15.49 15.12
C THR A 42 -1.25 -14.46 14.07
N PRO A 43 -2.51 -14.48 13.62
CA PRO A 43 -2.97 -13.57 12.58
C PRO A 43 -2.99 -12.11 13.07
N ASP A 44 -2.48 -11.17 12.26
CA ASP A 44 -2.62 -9.74 12.52
C ASP A 44 -4.06 -9.29 12.20
N MET A 45 -4.95 -9.52 13.17
CA MET A 45 -6.37 -9.17 13.05
C MET A 45 -6.56 -7.68 12.76
N ARG A 46 -5.79 -6.82 13.42
CA ARG A 46 -5.89 -5.37 13.26
C ARG A 46 -5.48 -4.97 11.85
N GLY A 47 -4.34 -5.47 11.37
CA GLY A 47 -3.83 -5.18 10.03
C GLY A 47 -4.76 -5.69 8.94
N MET A 48 -5.28 -6.92 9.05
CA MET A 48 -6.21 -7.47 8.05
C MET A 48 -7.54 -6.71 8.02
N LEU A 49 -8.09 -6.35 9.18
CA LEU A 49 -9.32 -5.56 9.25
C LEU A 49 -9.11 -4.14 8.71
N LEU A 50 -7.96 -3.53 8.99
CA LEU A 50 -7.60 -2.21 8.46
C LEU A 50 -7.45 -2.26 6.93
N ALA A 51 -6.84 -3.32 6.38
CA ALA A 51 -6.73 -3.53 4.94
C ALA A 51 -8.11 -3.68 4.29
N ALA A 52 -8.98 -4.53 4.85
CA ALA A 52 -10.28 -4.85 4.26
C ALA A 52 -11.31 -3.71 4.39
N TYR A 53 -11.39 -3.07 5.55
CA TYR A 53 -12.50 -2.16 5.89
C TYR A 53 -12.08 -0.70 6.10
N GLY A 54 -10.77 -0.43 6.11
CA GLY A 54 -10.24 0.91 6.31
C GLY A 54 -10.48 1.46 7.72
N PRO A 55 -10.13 2.74 7.93
CA PRO A 55 -10.29 3.38 9.23
C PRO A 55 -11.75 3.72 9.54
N GLY A 56 -12.11 3.71 10.82
CA GLY A 56 -13.37 4.26 11.31
C GLY A 56 -13.33 5.78 11.41
N THR A 57 -14.50 6.41 11.62
CA THR A 57 -14.65 7.87 11.71
C THR A 57 -13.86 8.50 12.88
N ARG A 58 -13.63 7.73 13.95
CA ARG A 58 -12.88 8.16 15.14
C ARG A 58 -11.43 7.64 15.15
N GLY A 59 -10.93 7.21 14.00
CA GLY A 59 -9.66 6.47 13.90
C GLY A 59 -9.81 4.99 14.29
N GLY A 60 -8.72 4.24 14.16
CA GLY A 60 -8.73 2.78 14.32
C GLY A 60 -9.50 2.07 13.20
N VAL A 61 -9.78 0.78 13.36
CA VAL A 61 -10.48 -0.06 12.36
C VAL A 61 -11.97 0.30 12.28
N ASN A 62 -12.56 0.26 11.08
CA ASN A 62 -14.01 0.35 10.90
C ASN A 62 -14.73 -0.93 11.37
N THR A 63 -14.93 -1.06 12.69
CA THR A 63 -15.53 -2.24 13.31
C THR A 63 -16.99 -2.46 12.94
N ALA A 64 -17.73 -1.39 12.62
CA ALA A 64 -19.12 -1.49 12.20
C ALA A 64 -19.27 -2.13 10.82
N ALA A 65 -18.45 -1.71 9.84
CA ALA A 65 -18.43 -2.32 8.51
C ALA A 65 -17.96 -3.78 8.58
N ALA A 66 -16.88 -4.04 9.34
CA ALA A 66 -16.35 -5.37 9.54
C ALA A 66 -17.39 -6.32 10.16
N ALA A 67 -18.08 -5.89 11.22
CA ALA A 67 -19.09 -6.70 11.90
C ALA A 67 -20.23 -7.11 10.96
N ARG A 68 -20.77 -6.15 10.20
CA ARG A 68 -21.85 -6.39 9.24
C ARG A 68 -21.44 -7.38 8.16
N ASP A 69 -20.27 -7.19 7.57
CA ASP A 69 -19.80 -8.03 6.46
C ASP A 69 -19.31 -9.41 6.91
N LEU A 70 -18.72 -9.52 8.10
CA LEU A 70 -18.25 -10.80 8.66
C LEU A 70 -19.35 -11.60 9.36
N GLY A 71 -20.55 -11.02 9.56
CA GLY A 71 -21.67 -11.70 10.22
C GLY A 71 -21.46 -11.90 11.72
N VAL A 72 -20.77 -10.98 12.39
CA VAL A 72 -20.47 -11.04 13.83
C VAL A 72 -20.89 -9.75 14.54
N SER A 73 -20.96 -9.78 15.87
CA SER A 73 -21.24 -8.55 16.62
C SER A 73 -20.07 -7.56 16.54
N ARG A 74 -20.36 -6.26 16.60
CA ARG A 74 -19.32 -5.20 16.69
C ARG A 74 -18.39 -5.42 17.90
N ARG A 75 -18.95 -5.85 19.03
CA ARG A 75 -18.19 -6.18 20.25
C ARG A 75 -17.21 -7.33 20.05
N THR A 76 -17.56 -8.30 19.19
CA THR A 76 -16.67 -9.39 18.79
C THR A 76 -15.46 -8.86 18.03
N VAL A 77 -15.69 -7.97 17.05
CA VAL A 77 -14.59 -7.34 16.27
C VAL A 77 -13.70 -6.49 17.18
N GLU A 78 -14.31 -5.68 18.06
CA GLU A 78 -13.58 -4.86 19.04
C GLU A 78 -12.69 -5.70 19.97
N ARG A 79 -13.15 -6.90 20.36
CA ARG A 79 -12.35 -7.84 21.15
C ARG A 79 -11.16 -8.43 20.39
N TRP A 80 -11.25 -8.60 19.06
CA TRP A 80 -10.12 -9.06 18.24
C TRP A 80 -9.02 -8.01 18.08
N VAL A 81 -9.39 -6.72 18.10
CA VAL A 81 -8.45 -5.60 17.93
C VAL A 81 -8.07 -4.92 19.24
N ALA A 82 -8.54 -5.45 20.37
CA ALA A 82 -8.15 -4.98 21.69
C ALA A 82 -6.63 -5.14 21.88
N ALA A 83 -6.04 -4.22 22.66
CA ALA A 83 -4.62 -4.28 23.01
C ALA A 83 -4.26 -5.66 23.57
N GLU A 84 -3.03 -6.09 23.29
CA GLU A 84 -2.49 -7.36 23.76
C GLU A 84 -2.65 -7.49 25.29
N GLY A 85 -3.06 -8.67 25.77
CA GLY A 85 -3.43 -8.90 27.17
C GLY A 85 -4.85 -8.45 27.58
N ARG A 86 -5.57 -7.67 26.74
CA ARG A 86 -7.00 -7.33 26.95
C ARG A 86 -7.94 -8.06 25.98
N GLN A 87 -7.40 -8.89 25.10
CA GLN A 87 -8.18 -9.74 24.20
C GLN A 87 -8.89 -10.81 25.03
N ARG A 88 -10.23 -10.71 25.10
CA ARG A 88 -11.07 -11.62 25.90
C ARG A 88 -11.74 -12.74 25.08
N ILE A 89 -11.46 -12.85 23.78
CA ILE A 89 -12.01 -13.90 22.90
C ILE A 89 -10.87 -14.60 22.19
N SER A 90 -10.99 -15.92 22.10
CA SER A 90 -10.19 -16.81 21.27
C SER A 90 -10.17 -16.35 19.79
N LYS A 91 -9.21 -16.84 19.02
CA LYS A 91 -9.13 -16.60 17.56
C LYS A 91 -10.51 -16.71 16.88
N PRO A 92 -10.78 -15.90 15.83
CA PRO A 92 -12.01 -16.03 15.04
C PRO A 92 -12.21 -17.47 14.58
N LYS A 93 -13.47 -17.86 14.35
CA LYS A 93 -13.77 -19.13 13.68
C LYS A 93 -13.00 -19.22 12.36
N ALA A 94 -12.57 -20.42 11.98
CA ALA A 94 -11.75 -20.64 10.79
C ALA A 94 -12.37 -20.03 9.53
N GLU A 95 -13.70 -20.15 9.36
CA GLU A 95 -14.44 -19.54 8.26
C GLU A 95 -14.35 -18.00 8.27
N THR A 96 -14.57 -17.36 9.42
CA THR A 96 -14.47 -15.91 9.56
C THR A 96 -13.05 -15.41 9.30
N LEU A 97 -12.05 -16.14 9.78
CA LEU A 97 -10.65 -15.84 9.54
C LEU A 97 -10.29 -15.98 8.05
N SER A 98 -10.75 -17.04 7.38
CA SER A 98 -10.56 -17.24 5.94
C SER A 98 -11.21 -16.12 5.12
N LYS A 99 -12.44 -15.73 5.46
CA LYS A 99 -13.16 -14.62 4.83
C LYS A 99 -12.40 -13.31 4.99
N LEU A 100 -11.93 -13.01 6.20
CA LEU A 100 -11.15 -11.80 6.48
C LEU A 100 -9.82 -11.80 5.71
N THR A 101 -9.10 -12.92 5.72
CA THR A 101 -7.82 -13.11 5.02
C THR A 101 -7.97 -12.90 3.52
N THR A 102 -9.07 -13.38 2.94
CA THR A 102 -9.39 -13.19 1.53
C THR A 102 -9.64 -11.71 1.23
N LYS A 103 -10.47 -11.04 2.02
CA LYS A 103 -10.80 -9.62 1.83
C LYS A 103 -9.59 -8.70 2.02
N SER A 104 -8.75 -8.98 3.01
CA SER A 104 -7.54 -8.19 3.25
C SER A 104 -6.58 -8.27 2.06
N ARG A 105 -6.36 -9.46 1.48
CA ARG A 105 -5.59 -9.63 0.24
C ARG A 105 -6.22 -8.91 -0.94
N GLN A 106 -7.54 -9.09 -1.13
CA GLN A 106 -8.28 -8.50 -2.26
C GLN A 106 -8.22 -6.98 -2.29
N ALA A 107 -8.07 -6.32 -1.13
CA ALA A 107 -7.92 -4.87 -1.04
C ALA A 107 -6.74 -4.32 -1.87
N ALA A 108 -5.65 -5.08 -2.01
CA ALA A 108 -4.50 -4.69 -2.81
C ALA A 108 -4.40 -5.46 -4.15
N THR A 109 -4.88 -6.70 -4.23
CA THR A 109 -4.67 -7.54 -5.42
C THR A 109 -5.74 -7.36 -6.50
N THR A 110 -6.96 -6.97 -6.13
CA THR A 110 -8.05 -6.77 -7.10
C THR A 110 -8.18 -5.30 -7.51
N GLN A 111 -8.57 -5.06 -8.75
CA GLN A 111 -8.85 -3.70 -9.23
C GLN A 111 -9.96 -3.03 -8.42
N GLN A 112 -11.01 -3.77 -8.07
CA GLN A 112 -12.11 -3.25 -7.25
C GLN A 112 -11.64 -2.87 -5.84
N GLY A 113 -10.84 -3.72 -5.20
CA GLY A 113 -10.28 -3.46 -3.87
C GLY A 113 -9.40 -2.20 -3.86
N ARG A 114 -8.51 -2.06 -4.84
CA ARG A 114 -7.65 -0.88 -4.97
C ARG A 114 -8.47 0.39 -5.20
N ARG A 115 -9.46 0.34 -6.10
CA ARG A 115 -10.39 1.48 -6.34
C ARG A 115 -11.13 1.89 -5.08
N ALA A 116 -11.65 0.93 -4.31
CA ALA A 116 -12.32 1.22 -3.06
C ALA A 116 -11.38 1.84 -2.03
N ALA A 117 -10.13 1.35 -1.95
CA ALA A 117 -9.13 1.88 -1.03
C ALA A 117 -8.71 3.30 -1.39
N ILE A 118 -8.43 3.60 -2.67
CA ILE A 118 -8.06 4.93 -3.14
C ILE A 118 -9.26 5.89 -3.10
N LYS A 119 -10.48 5.44 -3.40
CA LYS A 119 -11.69 6.26 -3.22
C LYS A 119 -11.79 6.80 -1.79
N ALA A 120 -11.54 5.97 -0.78
CA ALA A 120 -11.53 6.41 0.62
C ALA A 120 -10.43 7.46 0.90
N VAL A 121 -9.28 7.39 0.21
CA VAL A 121 -8.25 8.43 0.28
C VAL A 121 -8.77 9.73 -0.30
N ARG A 122 -9.32 9.70 -1.52
CA ARG A 122 -9.88 10.88 -2.20
C ARG A 122 -10.93 11.59 -1.34
N GLU A 123 -11.78 10.83 -0.65
CA GLU A 123 -12.84 11.36 0.21
C GLU A 123 -12.33 11.93 1.54
N SER A 124 -11.10 11.60 1.95
CA SER A 124 -10.48 12.08 3.19
C SER A 124 -10.11 13.57 3.11
N LYS A 125 -9.88 14.19 4.28
CA LYS A 125 -9.37 15.58 4.35
C LYS A 125 -8.06 15.75 3.58
N GLN A 126 -7.15 14.78 3.72
CA GLN A 126 -5.86 14.78 3.01
C GLN A 126 -6.07 14.66 1.49
N GLY A 127 -6.91 13.73 1.04
CA GLY A 127 -7.22 13.55 -0.38
C GLY A 127 -7.87 14.79 -1.01
N LYS A 128 -8.76 15.47 -0.29
CA LYS A 128 -9.32 16.75 -0.74
C LYS A 128 -8.26 17.86 -0.87
N SER A 129 -7.27 17.89 0.03
CA SER A 129 -6.13 18.81 -0.08
C SER A 129 -5.28 18.48 -1.30
N ILE A 130 -4.99 17.19 -1.53
CA ILE A 130 -4.24 16.71 -2.69
C ILE A 130 -4.95 17.07 -4.00
N ALA A 131 -6.27 16.87 -4.07
CA ALA A 131 -7.07 17.21 -5.24
C ALA A 131 -7.05 18.71 -5.56
N LYS A 132 -6.83 19.57 -4.56
CA LYS A 132 -6.79 21.03 -4.72
C LYS A 132 -5.39 21.56 -5.04
N TYR A 133 -4.36 21.05 -4.37
CA TYR A 133 -3.02 21.65 -4.37
C TYR A 133 -1.91 20.73 -4.90
N GLY A 134 -2.19 19.44 -5.08
CA GLY A 134 -1.17 18.44 -5.43
C GLY A 134 -0.54 17.79 -4.21
N ALA A 135 0.54 17.04 -4.41
CA ALA A 135 1.22 16.31 -3.35
C ALA A 135 2.73 16.24 -3.51
N ARG A 136 3.46 16.23 -2.41
CA ARG A 136 4.85 15.76 -2.35
C ARG A 136 4.83 14.23 -2.26
N VAL A 137 5.50 13.57 -3.21
CA VAL A 137 5.63 12.11 -3.21
C VAL A 137 7.06 11.74 -2.87
N GLN A 138 7.25 11.08 -1.73
CA GLN A 138 8.55 10.54 -1.33
C GLN A 138 8.59 9.04 -1.56
N ILE A 139 9.70 8.57 -2.15
CA ILE A 139 9.90 7.18 -2.50
C ILE A 139 11.23 6.70 -1.98
N LYS A 140 11.19 5.66 -1.15
CA LYS A 140 12.36 4.94 -0.65
C LYS A 140 12.43 3.56 -1.29
N GLY A 141 13.62 3.18 -1.74
CA GLY A 141 13.86 1.86 -2.32
C GLY A 141 15.18 1.79 -3.06
N ARG A 142 15.40 0.66 -3.75
CA ARG A 142 16.53 0.45 -4.65
C ARG A 142 16.20 1.06 -6.01
N GLN A 143 16.85 2.17 -6.33
CA GLN A 143 16.49 3.02 -7.46
C GLN A 143 17.69 3.79 -8.03
N GLY A 144 17.55 4.23 -9.28
CA GLY A 144 18.57 4.99 -9.97
C GLY A 144 18.47 4.93 -11.49
N VAL A 145 19.47 5.48 -12.16
CA VAL A 145 19.55 5.47 -13.62
C VAL A 145 19.92 4.07 -14.11
N ALA A 146 19.12 3.54 -15.03
CA ALA A 146 19.38 2.30 -15.74
C ALA A 146 19.39 2.60 -17.24
N GLY A 147 20.57 2.72 -17.87
CA GLY A 147 20.64 3.02 -19.30
C GLY A 147 22.01 3.51 -19.80
N GLY A 148 22.01 4.09 -21.00
CA GLY A 148 23.19 4.42 -21.82
C GLY A 148 24.18 5.42 -21.24
N GLY A 149 23.88 6.08 -20.11
CA GLY A 149 24.80 6.96 -19.37
C GLY A 149 25.46 6.33 -18.14
N GLY A 150 25.17 5.05 -17.83
CA GLY A 150 25.71 4.32 -16.68
C GLY A 150 24.65 3.60 -15.85
N PHE A 151 25.06 2.54 -15.15
CA PHE A 151 24.18 1.73 -14.29
C PHE A 151 24.41 2.13 -12.83
N TYR A 152 23.66 3.10 -12.31
CA TYR A 152 23.85 3.61 -10.94
C TYR A 152 22.60 3.45 -10.07
N ILE A 153 22.40 2.23 -9.58
CA ILE A 153 21.27 1.85 -8.73
C ILE A 153 21.74 1.58 -7.31
N ARG A 154 21.13 2.26 -6.34
CA ARG A 154 21.39 2.09 -4.89
C ARG A 154 20.12 2.33 -4.07
N ASN A 155 20.16 1.93 -2.81
CA ASN A 155 19.11 2.27 -1.85
C ASN A 155 19.16 3.77 -1.55
N ARG A 156 18.05 4.47 -1.78
CA ARG A 156 17.93 5.91 -1.47
C ARG A 156 16.48 6.32 -1.25
N SER A 157 16.29 7.53 -0.75
CA SER A 157 15.01 8.22 -0.65
C SER A 157 15.04 9.43 -1.56
N ILE A 158 14.02 9.59 -2.42
CA ILE A 158 13.86 10.75 -3.29
C ILE A 158 12.48 11.38 -3.09
N GLN A 159 12.36 12.66 -3.44
CA GLN A 159 11.08 13.31 -3.69
C GLN A 159 10.91 13.50 -5.19
N ILE A 160 9.70 13.25 -5.70
CA ILE A 160 9.35 13.52 -7.10
C ILE A 160 8.11 14.43 -7.18
N PRO A 161 8.15 15.52 -7.97
CA PRO A 161 9.34 16.15 -8.55
C PRO A 161 10.34 16.64 -7.45
N PRO A 162 11.62 16.85 -7.81
CA PRO A 162 12.65 17.24 -6.84
C PRO A 162 12.50 18.66 -6.31
N ASP A 163 11.74 19.50 -7.00
CA ASP A 163 11.43 20.85 -6.54
C ASP A 163 10.39 20.83 -5.41
N GLN A 164 10.23 21.97 -4.73
CA GLN A 164 9.27 22.10 -3.65
C GLN A 164 7.81 22.19 -4.13
N SER A 165 7.57 22.23 -5.45
CA SER A 165 6.23 22.42 -6.02
C SER A 165 5.37 21.16 -5.91
N GLY A 166 6.00 19.98 -5.84
CA GLY A 166 5.30 18.71 -5.73
C GLY A 166 4.59 18.30 -7.05
N MET A 167 3.97 17.13 -7.05
CA MET A 167 3.17 16.66 -8.17
C MET A 167 1.89 17.48 -8.28
N SER A 168 1.51 17.84 -9.50
CA SER A 168 0.22 18.47 -9.76
C SER A 168 -0.95 17.55 -9.38
N PRO A 169 -2.16 18.08 -9.09
CA PRO A 169 -3.34 17.26 -8.83
C PRO A 169 -3.61 16.20 -9.92
N SER A 170 -3.42 16.55 -11.20
CA SER A 170 -3.60 15.64 -12.33
C SER A 170 -2.56 14.52 -12.39
N ASP A 171 -1.32 14.80 -11.97
CA ASP A 171 -0.27 13.77 -11.90
C ASP A 171 -0.56 12.79 -10.78
N VAL A 172 -1.00 13.28 -9.61
CA VAL A 172 -1.39 12.41 -8.49
C VAL A 172 -2.58 11.52 -8.86
N GLU A 173 -3.59 12.07 -9.55
CA GLU A 173 -4.70 11.25 -10.04
C GLU A 173 -4.28 10.24 -11.11
N SER A 174 -3.33 10.58 -11.98
CA SER A 174 -2.75 9.65 -12.95
C SER A 174 -1.99 8.51 -12.27
N MET A 175 -1.21 8.83 -11.22
CA MET A 175 -0.52 7.86 -10.37
C MET A 175 -1.50 6.88 -9.71
N TRP A 176 -2.53 7.42 -9.03
CA TRP A 176 -3.58 6.61 -8.40
C TRP A 176 -4.32 5.75 -9.42
N SER A 177 -4.66 6.30 -10.58
CA SER A 177 -5.32 5.58 -11.66
C SER A 177 -4.47 4.43 -12.23
N ALA A 178 -3.14 4.58 -12.27
CA ALA A 178 -2.23 3.51 -12.66
C ALA A 178 -2.26 2.36 -11.65
N TYR A 179 -2.19 2.68 -10.34
CA TYR A 179 -2.30 1.70 -9.27
C TYR A 179 -3.66 0.99 -9.30
N GLU A 180 -4.77 1.72 -9.41
CA GLU A 180 -6.11 1.13 -9.47
C GLU A 180 -6.22 0.10 -10.60
N ARG A 181 -5.81 0.46 -11.82
CA ARG A 181 -5.92 -0.38 -13.01
C ARG A 181 -5.00 -1.61 -12.98
N GLY A 182 -3.70 -1.41 -12.74
CA GLY A 182 -2.70 -2.48 -12.92
C GLY A 182 -1.89 -2.83 -11.67
N GLY A 183 -2.27 -2.31 -10.51
CA GLY A 183 -1.62 -2.58 -9.23
C GLY A 183 -0.16 -2.11 -9.20
N ASP A 184 0.64 -2.83 -8.42
CA ASP A 184 2.05 -2.50 -8.14
C ASP A 184 2.88 -2.36 -9.42
N LYS A 185 2.64 -3.21 -10.43
CA LYS A 185 3.38 -3.21 -11.70
C LYS A 185 3.09 -1.94 -12.52
N ALA A 186 1.81 -1.58 -12.67
CA ALA A 186 1.44 -0.39 -13.42
C ALA A 186 1.86 0.89 -12.70
N LEU A 187 1.75 0.92 -11.37
CA LEU A 187 2.27 2.03 -10.57
C LEU A 187 3.79 2.18 -10.72
N SER A 188 4.56 1.10 -10.57
CA SER A 188 6.02 1.16 -10.70
C SER A 188 6.46 1.61 -12.09
N LYS A 189 5.75 1.17 -13.14
CA LYS A 189 5.97 1.66 -14.52
C LYS A 189 5.67 3.14 -14.64
N TRP A 190 4.54 3.60 -14.11
CA TRP A 190 4.15 5.01 -14.16
C TRP A 190 5.15 5.89 -13.41
N LEU A 191 5.56 5.48 -12.20
CA LEU A 191 6.56 6.19 -11.39
C LEU A 191 7.91 6.29 -12.11
N SER A 192 8.36 5.22 -12.75
CA SER A 192 9.62 5.22 -13.50
C SER A 192 9.56 6.20 -14.68
N GLY A 193 8.46 6.20 -15.44
CA GLY A 193 8.25 7.18 -16.51
C GLY A 193 8.24 8.62 -15.99
N TYR A 194 7.45 8.89 -14.94
CA TYR A 194 7.38 10.21 -14.34
C TYR A 194 8.74 10.69 -13.81
N ALA A 195 9.50 9.81 -13.15
CA ALA A 195 10.84 10.15 -12.65
C ALA A 195 11.85 10.35 -13.78
N SER A 196 11.77 9.57 -14.86
CA SER A 196 12.60 9.79 -16.06
C SER A 196 12.40 11.19 -16.63
N ASP A 197 11.15 11.64 -16.70
CA ASP A 197 10.79 12.93 -17.29
C ASP A 197 11.05 14.12 -16.35
N ARG A 198 10.85 13.93 -15.03
CA ARG A 198 10.77 15.03 -14.04
C ARG A 198 11.89 15.04 -13.00
N TYR A 199 12.74 14.02 -12.95
CA TYR A 199 13.82 13.90 -11.96
C TYR A 199 15.18 13.76 -12.64
N VAL A 200 15.45 12.60 -13.25
CA VAL A 200 16.68 12.32 -14.00
C VAL A 200 16.34 11.34 -15.12
N ASP A 201 16.78 11.61 -16.35
CA ASP A 201 16.52 10.73 -17.48
C ASP A 201 17.04 9.29 -17.23
N GLY A 202 16.25 8.30 -17.64
CA GLY A 202 16.52 6.88 -17.41
C GLY A 202 16.33 6.42 -15.96
N TRP A 203 15.68 7.21 -15.08
CA TRP A 203 15.43 6.80 -13.70
C TRP A 203 14.44 5.64 -13.61
N THR A 204 14.79 4.64 -12.80
CA THR A 204 13.96 3.44 -12.57
C THR A 204 13.94 3.04 -11.11
N PHE A 205 12.90 2.30 -10.74
CA PHE A 205 12.73 1.72 -9.41
C PHE A 205 12.81 0.19 -9.52
N GLU A 206 13.89 -0.41 -9.00
CA GLU A 206 13.97 -1.88 -8.87
C GLU A 206 13.15 -2.38 -7.67
N SER A 207 13.15 -1.63 -6.57
CA SER A 207 12.25 -1.84 -5.45
C SER A 207 11.63 -0.53 -4.95
N ILE A 208 10.43 -0.63 -4.40
CA ILE A 208 9.79 0.43 -3.63
C ILE A 208 9.48 -0.15 -2.26
N ASP A 209 10.28 0.28 -1.29
CA ASP A 209 10.20 -0.17 0.10
C ASP A 209 9.27 0.75 0.91
N ASN A 210 9.09 2.00 0.48
CA ASN A 210 8.14 2.93 1.06
C ASN A 210 7.72 3.97 0.02
N ILE A 211 6.45 4.38 0.08
CA ILE A 211 5.94 5.57 -0.58
C ILE A 211 5.14 6.39 0.43
N SER A 212 5.30 7.71 0.42
CA SER A 212 4.40 8.64 1.11
C SER A 212 3.87 9.67 0.13
N ILE A 213 2.65 10.12 0.37
CA ILE A 213 1.95 11.12 -0.43
C ILE A 213 1.40 12.14 0.55
N ASP A 214 2.04 13.30 0.63
CA ASP A 214 1.70 14.35 1.57
C ASP A 214 1.22 15.58 0.79
N PRO A 215 0.13 16.26 1.19
CA PRO A 215 -0.28 17.50 0.53
C PRO A 215 0.86 18.52 0.50
N VAL A 216 0.92 19.32 -0.58
CA VAL A 216 1.86 20.43 -0.71
C VAL A 216 1.62 21.49 0.36
#